data_AF-A0A2V9N895-F1
#
_entry.id   AF-A0A2V9N895-F1
#
_cell.length_a   1.000
_cell.length_b   1.000
_cell.length_c   1.000
_cell.angle_alpha   90.00
_cell.angle_beta   90.00
_cell.angle_gamma   90.00
#
_symmetry.space_group_name_H-M   'P 1'
#
loop_
_entity.id
_entity.type
_entity.pdbx_description
1 polymer ?
#
loop_
_entity_poly.entity_id
_entity_poly.type
_entity_poly.pdbx_seq_one_letter_code
_entity_poly.pdbx_strand_id
1 'polypeptide(L)'
;VETEIKYEGYLLQQQRAIDRLKKSEQRNIPEWFDYQSVSGLSREMQEKLLKIRPRTLAHASRIPGVTPAAVSLVNVYIEIQARRREQVAAV
;
A
#
# COMPACT_ATOMS: atom_id res chain seq x y z
N VAL A 1 20.38 -16.73 -30.30
CA VAL A 1 19.06 -16.07 -30.18
C VAL A 1 18.25 -16.82 -29.11
N GLU A 2 18.70 -16.78 -27.84
CA GLU A 2 18.05 -17.46 -26.70
C GLU A 2 17.88 -16.55 -25.48
N THR A 3 18.42 -15.33 -25.54
CA THR A 3 18.45 -14.37 -24.44
C THR A 3 17.23 -13.43 -24.40
N GLU A 4 16.62 -13.11 -25.54
CA GLU A 4 15.49 -12.16 -25.60
C GLU A 4 14.17 -12.77 -25.09
N ILE A 5 13.89 -14.03 -25.40
CA ILE A 5 12.58 -14.68 -25.12
C ILE A 5 12.36 -14.91 -23.61
N LYS A 6 13.44 -15.12 -22.84
CA LYS A 6 13.34 -15.28 -21.37
C LYS A 6 13.18 -13.94 -20.64
N TYR A 7 13.70 -12.84 -21.20
CA TYR A 7 13.61 -11.52 -20.59
C TYR A 7 12.24 -10.88 -20.77
N GLU A 8 11.59 -11.07 -21.93
CA GLU A 8 10.25 -10.54 -22.17
C GLU A 8 9.23 -11.10 -21.17
N GLY A 9 9.26 -12.40 -20.88
CA GLY A 9 8.36 -13.02 -19.90
C GLY A 9 8.55 -12.48 -18.47
N TYR A 10 9.79 -12.22 -18.07
CA TYR A 10 10.12 -11.66 -16.76
C TYR A 10 9.70 -10.19 -16.64
N LEU A 11 9.97 -9.39 -17.68
CA LEU A 11 9.54 -8.00 -17.77
C LEU A 11 8.00 -7.90 -17.79
N LEU A 12 7.30 -8.81 -18.47
CA LEU A 12 5.84 -8.84 -18.47
C LEU A 12 5.26 -9.16 -17.09
N GLN A 13 5.89 -10.07 -16.33
CA GLN A 13 5.48 -10.37 -14.95
C GLN A 13 5.74 -9.17 -14.02
N GLN A 14 6.90 -8.54 -14.13
CA GLN A 14 7.20 -7.31 -13.38
C GLN A 14 6.22 -6.19 -13.74
N GLN A 15 5.92 -6.00 -15.02
CA GLN A 15 4.97 -4.99 -15.48
C GLN A 15 3.57 -5.27 -14.96
N ARG A 16 3.10 -6.53 -14.97
CA ARG A 16 1.81 -6.92 -14.38
C ARG A 16 1.77 -6.75 -12.85
N ALA A 17 2.90 -6.92 -12.17
CA ALA A 17 3.01 -6.64 -10.74
C ALA A 17 2.94 -5.12 -10.48
N ILE A 18 3.66 -4.33 -11.28
CA ILE A 18 3.66 -2.87 -11.25
C ILE A 18 2.27 -2.31 -11.56
N ASP A 19 1.57 -2.82 -12.57
CA ASP A 19 0.24 -2.33 -12.96
C ASP A 19 -0.84 -2.69 -11.94
N ARG A 20 -0.71 -3.85 -11.28
CA ARG A 20 -1.55 -4.18 -10.11
C ARG A 20 -1.27 -3.24 -8.94
N LEU A 21 -0.01 -2.90 -8.71
CA LEU A 21 0.38 -1.88 -7.72
C LEU A 21 -0.20 -0.51 -8.06
N LYS A 22 -0.09 -0.06 -9.32
CA LYS A 22 -0.62 1.23 -9.78
C LYS A 22 -2.14 1.33 -9.66
N LYS A 23 -2.87 0.23 -9.89
CA LYS A 23 -4.33 0.21 -9.69
C LYS A 23 -4.72 0.27 -8.22
N SER A 24 -3.92 -0.31 -7.30
CA SER A 24 -4.18 -0.17 -5.86
C SER A 24 -3.75 1.20 -5.31
N GLU A 25 -2.78 1.87 -5.95
CA GLU A 25 -2.23 3.16 -5.55
C GLU A 25 -3.25 4.33 -5.61
N GLN A 26 -4.34 4.24 -6.37
CA GLN A 26 -5.38 5.29 -6.42
C GLN A 26 -6.30 5.32 -5.19
N ARG A 27 -6.14 4.40 -4.25
CA ARG A 27 -6.97 4.40 -3.04
C ARG A 27 -6.63 5.57 -2.13
N ASN A 28 -7.64 6.30 -1.70
CA ASN A 28 -7.52 7.31 -0.67
C ASN A 28 -7.27 6.66 0.69
N ILE A 29 -6.37 7.26 1.47
CA ILE A 29 -6.17 6.90 2.87
C ILE A 29 -7.14 7.76 3.69
N PRO A 30 -8.11 7.16 4.40
CA PRO A 30 -9.07 7.92 5.19
C PRO A 30 -8.40 8.70 6.33
N GLU A 31 -8.93 9.86 6.69
CA GLU A 31 -8.36 10.70 7.77
C GLU A 31 -8.38 10.02 9.15
N TRP A 32 -9.34 9.12 9.34
CA TRP A 32 -9.48 8.32 10.56
C TRP A 32 -8.52 7.15 10.65
N PHE A 33 -7.72 6.88 9.62
CA PHE A 33 -6.82 5.75 9.59
C PHE A 33 -5.66 5.94 10.56
N ASP A 34 -5.46 4.96 11.44
CA ASP A 34 -4.33 4.94 12.37
C ASP A 34 -3.21 4.00 11.88
N TYR A 35 -2.08 4.58 11.46
CA TYR A 35 -0.89 3.85 11.05
C TYR A 35 -0.21 3.08 12.20
N GLN A 36 -0.41 3.51 13.46
CA GLN A 36 0.20 2.85 14.62
C GLN A 36 -0.45 1.48 14.90
N SER A 37 -1.72 1.33 14.53
CA SER A 37 -2.46 0.06 14.65
C SER A 37 -2.04 -1.03 13.64
N VAL A 38 -1.25 -0.68 12.62
CA VAL A 38 -0.87 -1.61 11.56
C VAL A 38 0.28 -2.50 12.01
N SER A 39 -0.03 -3.76 12.32
CA SER A 39 1.00 -4.75 12.62
C SER A 39 1.87 -5.02 11.38
N GLY A 40 3.19 -5.10 11.57
CA GLY A 40 4.16 -5.32 10.50
C GLY A 40 4.75 -4.05 9.87
N LEU A 41 4.26 -2.85 10.21
CA LEU A 41 5.01 -1.62 9.92
C LEU A 41 6.14 -1.44 10.94
N SER A 42 7.32 -1.07 10.45
CA SER A 42 8.42 -0.66 11.33
C SER A 42 8.11 0.71 11.96
N ARG A 43 8.75 0.99 13.11
CA ARG A 43 8.61 2.30 13.78
C ARG A 43 8.99 3.46 12.85
N GLU A 44 10.07 3.32 12.09
CA GLU A 44 10.51 4.35 11.14
C GLU A 44 9.46 4.62 10.06
N MET A 45 8.83 3.56 9.52
CA MET A 45 7.77 3.72 8.52
C MET A 45 6.53 4.38 9.12
N GLN A 46 6.13 3.98 10.33
CA GLN A 46 5.02 4.60 11.05
C GLN A 46 5.27 6.09 11.29
N GLU A 47 6.45 6.46 11.78
CA GLU A 47 6.84 7.86 12.00
C GLU A 47 6.79 8.68 10.71
N LYS A 48 7.33 8.15 9.61
CA LYS A 48 7.29 8.83 8.30
C LYS A 48 5.85 9.03 7.81
N LEU A 49 5.03 7.99 7.88
CA LEU A 49 3.62 8.05 7.44
C LEU A 49 2.79 9.00 8.32
N LEU A 50 3.02 9.01 9.63
CA LEU A 50 2.37 9.91 10.58
C LEU A 50 2.80 11.37 10.40
N LYS A 51 4.07 11.61 10.05
CA LYS A 51 4.60 12.95 9.81
C LYS A 51 4.11 13.53 8.48
N ILE A 52 4.10 12.73 7.43
CA ILE A 52 3.76 13.18 6.07
C ILE A 52 2.24 13.18 5.83
N ARG A 53 1.50 12.28 6.49
CA ARG A 53 0.05 12.10 6.33
C ARG A 53 -0.36 12.02 4.84
N PRO A 54 0.12 11.00 4.10
CA PRO A 54 -0.23 10.86 2.68
C PRO A 54 -1.74 10.69 2.49
N ARG A 55 -2.31 11.39 1.51
CA ARG A 55 -3.74 11.32 1.18
C ARG A 55 -4.13 10.06 0.39
N THR A 56 -3.18 9.41 -0.26
CA THR A 56 -3.39 8.23 -1.09
C THR A 56 -2.27 7.22 -0.91
N LEU A 57 -2.53 5.96 -1.28
CA LEU A 57 -1.51 4.92 -1.31
C LEU A 57 -0.38 5.25 -2.30
N ALA A 58 -0.68 5.88 -3.44
CA ALA A 58 0.31 6.40 -4.39
C ALA A 58 1.25 7.43 -3.75
N HIS A 59 0.71 8.30 -2.90
CA HIS A 59 1.53 9.28 -2.20
C HIS A 59 2.40 8.58 -1.17
N ALA A 60 1.86 7.62 -0.41
CA ALA A 60 2.62 6.83 0.54
C ALA A 60 3.78 6.05 -0.12
N SER A 61 3.56 5.46 -1.31
CA SER A 61 4.59 4.68 -2.02
C SER A 61 5.80 5.51 -2.49
N ARG A 62 5.63 6.82 -2.65
CA ARG A 62 6.71 7.75 -3.03
C ARG A 62 7.50 8.29 -1.85
N ILE A 63 7.11 7.99 -0.61
CA ILE A 63 7.82 8.47 0.58
C ILE A 63 9.14 7.70 0.71
N PRO A 64 10.29 8.39 0.80
CA PRO A 64 11.59 7.74 0.97
C PRO A 64 11.65 6.82 2.19
N GLY A 65 11.94 5.54 1.95
CA GLY A 65 12.01 4.50 2.98
C GLY A 65 10.66 3.90 3.37
N VAL A 66 9.57 4.23 2.68
CA VAL A 66 8.34 3.42 2.70
C VAL A 66 8.45 2.36 1.60
N THR A 67 8.22 1.09 1.96
CA THR A 67 8.34 -0.03 1.02
C THR A 67 6.99 -0.39 0.39
N PRO A 68 6.98 -1.07 -0.77
CA PRO A 68 5.74 -1.59 -1.35
C PRO A 68 4.95 -2.52 -0.42
N ALA A 69 5.66 -3.27 0.44
CA ALA A 69 5.05 -4.13 1.45
C ALA A 69 4.30 -3.31 2.52
N ALA A 70 4.88 -2.20 2.97
CA ALA A 70 4.23 -1.29 3.91
C ALA A 70 2.95 -0.67 3.33
N VAL A 71 2.98 -0.25 2.06
CA VAL A 71 1.79 0.28 1.36
C VAL A 71 0.70 -0.79 1.25
N SER A 72 1.08 -2.04 0.97
CA SER A 72 0.15 -3.17 0.94
C SER A 72 -0.49 -3.43 2.31
N LEU A 73 0.29 -3.38 3.39
CA LEU A 73 -0.23 -3.53 4.75
C LEU A 73 -1.23 -2.42 5.09
N VAL A 74 -0.92 -1.16 4.77
CA VAL A 74 -1.83 -0.03 4.96
C VAL A 74 -3.14 -0.26 4.21
N ASN A 75 -3.09 -0.68 2.94
CA ASN A 75 -4.29 -0.97 2.15
C ASN A 75 -5.20 -2.01 2.82
N VAL A 76 -4.63 -3.13 3.26
CA VAL A 76 -5.36 -4.21 3.92
C VAL A 76 -5.97 -3.72 5.24
N TYR A 77 -5.23 -2.97 6.04
CA TYR A 77 -5.72 -2.45 7.31
C TYR A 77 -6.82 -1.41 7.14
N ILE A 78 -6.80 -0.59 6.08
CA ILE A 78 -7.92 0.30 5.75
C ILE A 78 -9.20 -0.51 5.54
N GLU A 79 -9.13 -1.64 4.82
CA GLU A 79 -10.31 -2.51 4.62
C GLU A 79 -10.81 -3.14 5.92
N ILE A 80 -9.90 -3.65 6.75
CA ILE A 80 -10.25 -4.27 8.03
C ILE A 80 -10.94 -3.25 8.96
N GLN A 81 -10.37 -2.05 9.07
CA GLN A 81 -10.94 -0.99 9.92
C GLN A 81 -12.25 -0.43 9.35
N ALA A 82 -12.36 -0.27 8.03
CA ALA A 82 -13.60 0.17 7.39
C ALA A 82 -14.75 -0.81 7.68
N ARG A 83 -14.53 -2.11 7.45
CA ARG A 83 -15.54 -3.15 7.74
C ARG A 83 -15.92 -3.19 9.21
N ARG A 84 -14.96 -3.04 10.13
CA ARG A 84 -15.23 -2.98 11.57
C ARG A 84 -16.09 -1.76 11.92
N ARG A 85 -15.82 -0.60 11.32
CA ARG A 85 -16.61 0.63 11.52
C ARG A 85 -18.03 0.51 10.99
N GLU A 86 -18.21 -0.12 9.83
CA GLU A 86 -19.54 -0.42 9.28
C GLU A 86 -20.34 -1.35 10.21
N GLN A 87 -19.70 -2.37 10.79
CA GLN A 87 -20.35 -3.28 11.74
C GLN A 87 -20.78 -2.59 13.04
N VAL A 88 -19.96 -1.68 13.57
CA VAL A 88 -20.31 -0.93 14.79
C VAL A 88 -21.44 0.07 14.52
N ALA A 89 -21.50 0.68 13.34
CA ALA A 89 -22.55 1.63 12.98
C ALA A 89 -23.91 0.98 12.68
N ALA A 90 -23.94 -0.34 12.43
CA ALA A 90 -25.14 -1.11 12.16
C ALA A 90 -25.79 -1.72 13.43
N VAL A 91 -25.20 -1.48 14.61
CA VAL A 91 -25.68 -1.92 15.94
C VAL A 91 -26.19 -0.70 16.70
#